data_AF-A0A852X9Z1-F1
#
_entry.id   AF-A0A852X9Z1-F1
#
_cell.length_a   1.000
_cell.length_b   1.000
_cell.length_c   1.000
_cell.angle_alpha   90.00
_cell.angle_beta   90.00
_cell.angle_gamma   90.00
#
_symmetry.space_group_name_H-M   'P 1'
#
loop_
_entity.id
_entity.type
_entity.pdbx_description
1 polymer ?
#
loop_
_entity_poly.entity_id
_entity_poly.type
_entity_poly.pdbx_seq_one_letter_code
_entity_poly.pdbx_strand_id
1 'polypeptide(L)'
;MTQPSNHRTGTIAIAAVLDAVLVVVFVSIGRSSHAEGLDLAGIAGTAWPFIVALAAGWLVARAWRHPLAVWPTGVIVWAVTVAGGMVLRAVSGQGTQLAFIIVATLTLAAFLLGWRLIAMLATRRRGVDAGVDAGGVAAAGAPAEAGADSIDAPRADPA
;
A
#
# COMPACT_ATOMS: atom_id res chain seq x y z
N MET A 1 20.18 0.18 25.55
CA MET A 1 19.68 -1.07 24.93
C MET A 1 18.51 -0.71 24.02
N THR A 2 18.73 -0.63 22.71
CA THR A 2 17.80 -0.06 21.71
C THR A 2 16.89 -1.12 21.10
N GLN A 3 15.59 -1.09 21.39
CA GLN A 3 14.54 -1.58 20.47
C GLN A 3 13.63 -0.37 20.20
N PRO A 4 13.27 -0.03 18.94
CA PRO A 4 12.56 -0.91 18.00
C PRO A 4 12.87 -0.69 16.48
N SER A 5 13.25 -1.74 15.74
CA SER A 5 13.41 -1.68 14.26
C SER A 5 12.48 -2.64 13.48
N ASN A 6 11.77 -3.54 14.15
CA ASN A 6 11.08 -4.66 13.49
C ASN A 6 9.93 -4.23 12.57
N HIS A 7 9.16 -3.20 12.93
CA HIS A 7 7.97 -2.78 12.17
C HIS A 7 8.30 -2.04 10.86
N ARG A 8 9.34 -1.20 10.86
CA ARG A 8 9.80 -0.51 9.64
C ARG A 8 10.44 -1.49 8.67
N THR A 9 11.31 -2.38 9.17
CA THR A 9 11.91 -3.44 8.34
C THR A 9 10.85 -4.37 7.78
N GLY A 10 9.85 -4.76 8.59
CA GLY A 10 8.72 -5.56 8.13
C GLY A 10 7.91 -4.88 7.03
N THR A 11 7.61 -3.59 7.17
CA THR A 11 6.86 -2.84 6.14
C THR A 11 7.64 -2.74 4.83
N ILE A 12 8.95 -2.49 4.91
CA ILE A 12 9.84 -2.43 3.75
C ILE A 12 9.86 -3.78 3.03
N ALA A 13 10.06 -4.87 3.78
CA ALA A 13 10.08 -6.22 3.23
C ALA A 13 8.75 -6.61 2.58
N ILE A 14 7.62 -6.34 3.25
CA ILE A 14 6.28 -6.61 2.71
C ILE A 14 6.06 -5.84 1.40
N ALA A 15 6.42 -4.55 1.37
CA ALA A 15 6.26 -3.72 0.17
C ALA A 15 7.11 -4.24 -1.01
N ALA A 16 8.37 -4.62 -0.75
CA ALA A 16 9.27 -5.14 -1.78
C ALA A 16 8.79 -6.51 -2.31
N VAL A 17 8.37 -7.40 -1.42
CA VAL A 17 7.82 -8.72 -1.80
C VAL A 17 6.53 -8.55 -2.59
N LEU A 18 5.63 -7.66 -2.17
CA LEU A 18 4.37 -7.42 -2.86
C LEU A 18 4.61 -6.86 -4.27
N ASP A 19 5.53 -5.90 -4.43
CA ASP A 19 5.91 -5.40 -5.76
C ASP A 19 6.47 -6.52 -6.65
N ALA A 20 7.38 -7.35 -6.12
CA ALA A 20 7.97 -8.45 -6.87
C ALA A 20 6.92 -9.49 -7.29
N VAL A 21 6.02 -9.87 -6.38
CA VAL A 21 4.92 -10.80 -6.65
C VAL A 21 4.00 -10.21 -7.73
N LEU A 22 3.65 -8.92 -7.64
CA LEU A 22 2.80 -8.28 -8.64
C LEU A 22 3.46 -8.22 -10.02
N VAL A 23 4.78 -8.02 -10.11
CA VAL A 23 5.52 -8.11 -11.37
C VAL A 23 5.47 -9.55 -11.94
N VAL A 24 5.66 -10.56 -11.10
CA VAL A 24 5.56 -11.97 -11.53
C VAL A 24 4.13 -12.32 -11.99
N VAL A 25 3.11 -11.80 -11.29
CA VAL A 25 1.70 -11.96 -11.70
C VAL A 25 1.45 -11.29 -13.04
N PHE A 26 1.94 -10.07 -13.26
CA PHE A 26 1.86 -9.38 -14.56
C PHE A 26 2.43 -10.25 -15.69
N VAL A 27 3.63 -10.81 -15.49
CA VAL A 27 4.28 -11.67 -16.48
C VAL A 27 3.49 -12.95 -16.72
N SER A 28 3.01 -13.59 -15.65
CA SER A 28 2.23 -14.83 -15.74
C SER A 28 0.93 -14.62 -16.51
N ILE A 29 0.21 -13.51 -16.23
CA ILE A 29 -0.99 -13.11 -16.97
C ILE A 29 -0.63 -12.88 -18.44
N GLY A 30 0.40 -12.08 -18.72
CA GLY A 30 0.83 -11.77 -20.09
C GLY A 30 1.16 -13.02 -20.92
N ARG A 31 1.91 -13.97 -20.34
CA ARG A 31 2.23 -15.26 -20.96
C ARG A 31 0.97 -16.09 -21.23
N SER A 32 0.10 -16.23 -20.22
CA SER A 32 -1.15 -16.99 -20.37
C SER A 32 -2.05 -16.42 -21.48
N SER A 33 -2.10 -15.09 -21.61
CA SER A 33 -2.89 -14.41 -22.64
C SER A 33 -2.37 -14.64 -24.06
N HIS A 34 -1.09 -14.95 -24.22
CA HIS A 34 -0.48 -15.29 -25.52
C HIS A 34 -0.41 -16.81 -25.75
N ALA A 35 -1.13 -17.60 -24.95
CA ALA A 35 -1.07 -19.07 -24.95
C ALA A 35 0.35 -19.63 -24.77
N GLU A 36 1.24 -18.86 -24.15
CA GLU A 36 2.58 -19.31 -23.78
C GLU A 36 2.51 -20.17 -22.51
N GLY A 37 3.41 -21.16 -22.41
CA GLY A 37 3.50 -22.03 -21.24
C GLY A 37 3.83 -21.28 -19.94
N LEU A 38 3.26 -21.74 -18.83
CA LEU A 38 3.52 -21.24 -17.46
C LEU A 38 4.62 -22.04 -16.76
N ASP A 39 5.64 -22.47 -17.50
CA ASP A 39 6.82 -23.11 -16.93
C ASP A 39 7.72 -22.07 -16.23
N LEU A 40 8.44 -22.52 -15.20
CA LEU A 40 9.25 -21.65 -14.36
C LEU A 40 10.35 -20.91 -15.15
N ALA A 41 10.95 -21.57 -16.15
CA ALA A 41 12.01 -20.98 -16.97
C ALA A 41 11.46 -19.87 -17.87
N GLY A 42 10.29 -20.07 -18.49
CA GLY A 42 9.60 -19.07 -19.30
C GLY A 42 9.16 -17.85 -18.49
N ILE A 43 8.60 -18.07 -17.30
CA ILE A 43 8.25 -16.98 -16.38
C ILE A 43 9.52 -16.22 -15.96
N ALA A 44 10.56 -16.90 -15.52
CA ALA A 44 11.82 -16.27 -15.11
C ALA A 44 12.46 -15.49 -16.27
N GLY A 45 12.49 -16.07 -17.46
CA GLY A 45 13.01 -15.46 -18.69
C GLY A 45 12.26 -14.18 -19.09
N THR A 46 10.96 -14.11 -18.82
CA THR A 46 10.13 -12.94 -19.15
C THR A 46 10.13 -11.90 -18.02
N ALA A 47 10.26 -12.34 -16.77
CA ALA A 47 10.17 -11.50 -15.58
C ALA A 47 11.47 -10.79 -15.21
N TRP A 48 12.63 -11.42 -15.44
CA TRP A 48 13.91 -10.86 -14.99
C TRP A 48 14.17 -9.40 -15.43
N PRO A 49 13.82 -8.93 -16.65
CA PRO A 49 14.05 -7.54 -17.05
C PRO A 49 13.28 -6.57 -16.15
N PHE A 50 12.04 -6.92 -15.82
CA PHE A 50 11.18 -6.11 -14.96
C PHE A 50 11.58 -6.21 -13.49
N ILE A 51 12.03 -7.37 -13.02
CA ILE A 51 12.51 -7.52 -11.63
C ILE A 51 13.81 -6.72 -11.42
N VAL A 52 14.74 -6.76 -12.37
CA VAL A 52 15.96 -5.93 -12.31
C VAL A 52 15.62 -4.45 -12.35
N ALA A 53 14.71 -4.04 -13.24
CA ALA A 53 14.26 -2.65 -13.31
C ALA A 53 13.49 -2.21 -12.05
N LEU A 54 12.70 -3.09 -11.44
CA LEU A 54 12.02 -2.84 -10.17
C LEU A 54 13.02 -2.60 -9.03
N ALA A 55 14.05 -3.43 -8.94
CA ALA A 55 15.12 -3.25 -7.96
C ALA A 55 15.83 -1.89 -8.16
N ALA A 56 16.14 -1.53 -9.40
CA ALA A 56 16.69 -0.22 -9.73
C ALA A 56 15.72 0.92 -9.35
N GLY A 57 14.43 0.78 -9.62
CA GLY A 57 13.41 1.76 -9.24
C GLY A 57 13.33 1.97 -7.73
N TRP A 58 13.43 0.90 -6.94
CA TRP A 58 13.51 0.96 -5.48
C TRP A 58 14.74 1.74 -5.00
N LEU A 59 15.90 1.51 -5.63
CA LEU A 59 17.14 2.23 -5.33
C LEU A 59 17.03 3.72 -5.67
N VAL A 60 16.57 4.06 -6.87
CA VAL A 60 16.42 5.44 -7.34
C VAL A 60 15.43 6.22 -6.48
N ALA A 61 14.29 5.61 -6.15
CA ALA A 61 13.28 6.23 -5.29
C ALA A 61 13.70 6.30 -3.81
N ARG A 62 14.76 5.58 -3.41
CA ARG A 62 15.09 5.30 -2.00
C ARG A 62 13.87 4.80 -1.24
N ALA A 63 13.15 3.85 -1.85
CA ALA A 63 11.81 3.45 -1.46
C ALA A 63 11.70 2.97 -0.01
N TRP A 64 12.78 2.49 0.59
CA TRP A 64 12.85 2.15 2.02
C TRP A 64 12.56 3.33 2.97
N ARG A 65 12.67 4.59 2.52
CA ARG A 65 12.30 5.76 3.34
C ARG A 65 10.79 5.93 3.46
N HIS A 66 10.06 5.70 2.37
CA HIS A 66 8.61 5.85 2.31
C HIS A 66 7.98 4.77 1.39
N PRO A 67 7.97 3.49 1.82
CA PRO A 67 7.63 2.35 0.96
C PRO A 67 6.17 2.35 0.49
N LEU A 68 5.27 2.93 1.29
CA LEU A 68 3.82 3.00 1.02
C LEU A 68 3.40 4.26 0.25
N ALA A 69 4.31 5.21 -0.01
CA ALA A 69 3.95 6.46 -0.66
C ALA A 69 3.69 6.25 -2.16
N VAL A 70 2.51 6.68 -2.64
CA VAL A 70 2.20 6.67 -4.08
C VAL A 70 3.07 7.68 -4.83
N TRP A 71 3.16 8.93 -4.35
CA TRP A 71 4.05 9.95 -4.87
C TRP A 71 5.04 10.41 -3.79
N PRO A 72 6.35 10.53 -4.09
CA PRO A 72 6.98 10.22 -5.38
C PRO A 72 7.39 8.74 -5.54
N THR A 73 7.44 7.96 -4.45
CA THR A 73 8.04 6.62 -4.45
C THR A 73 7.42 5.68 -5.48
N GLY A 74 6.10 5.45 -5.42
CA GLY A 74 5.40 4.54 -6.32
C GLY A 74 5.55 4.93 -7.79
N VAL A 75 5.45 6.22 -8.11
CA VAL A 75 5.60 6.70 -9.49
C VAL A 75 7.02 6.53 -10.02
N ILE A 76 8.05 6.83 -9.23
CA ILE A 76 9.44 6.60 -9.65
C ILE A 76 9.70 5.11 -9.85
N VAL A 77 9.28 4.27 -8.90
CA VAL A 77 9.45 2.81 -9.00
C VAL A 77 8.77 2.28 -10.26
N TRP A 78 7.53 2.68 -10.53
CA TRP A 78 6.81 2.29 -11.75
C TRP A 78 7.50 2.78 -13.03
N ALA A 79 7.84 4.06 -13.11
CA ALA A 79 8.45 4.63 -14.31
C ALA A 79 9.78 3.94 -14.64
N VAL A 80 10.62 3.72 -13.63
CA VAL A 80 11.90 2.99 -13.80
C VAL A 80 11.66 1.52 -14.16
N THR A 81 10.67 0.87 -13.55
CA THR A 81 10.34 -0.53 -13.86
C THR A 81 9.89 -0.70 -15.31
N VAL A 82 9.03 0.18 -15.80
CA VAL A 82 8.55 0.16 -17.20
C VAL A 82 9.71 0.49 -18.15
N ALA A 83 10.39 1.62 -17.96
CA ALA A 83 11.45 2.06 -18.85
C ALA A 83 12.63 1.08 -18.86
N GLY A 84 13.13 0.70 -17.68
CA GLY A 84 14.22 -0.26 -17.53
C GLY A 84 13.85 -1.64 -18.03
N GLY A 85 12.62 -2.11 -17.75
CA GLY A 85 12.12 -3.39 -18.24
C GLY A 85 12.09 -3.44 -19.76
N MET A 86 11.57 -2.38 -20.42
CA MET A 86 11.54 -2.31 -21.88
C MET A 86 12.94 -2.22 -22.50
N VAL A 87 13.84 -1.42 -21.92
CA VAL A 87 15.23 -1.33 -22.38
C VAL A 87 15.92 -2.70 -22.27
N LEU A 88 15.82 -3.35 -21.12
CA LEU A 88 16.43 -4.67 -20.89
C LEU A 88 15.85 -5.74 -21.83
N ARG A 89 14.54 -5.71 -22.09
CA ARG A 89 13.92 -6.60 -23.08
C ARG A 89 14.43 -6.34 -24.50
N ALA A 90 14.55 -5.08 -24.89
CA ALA A 90 15.02 -4.70 -26.22
C ALA A 90 16.45 -5.18 -26.47
N VAL A 91 17.38 -4.93 -25.53
CA VAL A 91 18.77 -5.38 -25.66
C VAL A 91 18.94 -6.89 -25.55
N SER A 92 17.97 -7.59 -24.94
CA SER A 92 17.96 -9.05 -24.82
C SER A 92 17.25 -9.75 -25.98
N GLY A 93 16.78 -9.00 -27.00
CA GLY A 93 16.10 -9.58 -28.17
C GLY A 93 14.70 -10.15 -27.89
N GLN A 94 14.07 -9.81 -26.76
CA GLN A 94 12.78 -10.36 -26.34
C GLN A 94 11.56 -9.67 -26.97
N GLY A 95 11.79 -8.67 -27.82
CA GLY A 95 10.74 -7.88 -28.47
C GLY A 95 10.07 -6.86 -27.53
N THR A 96 9.81 -5.68 -28.08
CA THR A 96 9.13 -4.55 -27.42
C THR A 96 8.08 -3.96 -28.36
N GLN A 97 7.02 -4.73 -28.64
CA GLN A 97 5.92 -4.24 -29.48
C GLN A 97 5.16 -3.12 -28.78
N LEU A 98 4.64 -2.15 -29.55
CA LEU A 98 3.91 -1.01 -29.00
C LEU A 98 2.74 -1.43 -28.11
N ALA A 99 1.98 -2.45 -28.53
CA ALA A 99 0.87 -3.00 -27.74
C ALA A 99 1.35 -3.53 -26.37
N PHE A 100 2.49 -4.24 -26.36
CA PHE A 100 3.09 -4.73 -25.12
C PHE A 100 3.54 -3.58 -24.20
N ILE A 101 4.13 -2.52 -24.76
CA ILE A 101 4.53 -1.33 -23.99
C ILE A 101 3.32 -0.71 -23.31
N ILE A 102 2.21 -0.51 -24.03
CA ILE A 102 0.99 0.09 -23.49
C ILE A 102 0.41 -0.79 -22.37
N VAL A 103 0.21 -2.08 -22.63
CA VAL A 103 -0.37 -3.01 -21.64
C VAL A 103 0.53 -3.11 -20.42
N ALA A 104 1.84 -3.31 -20.60
CA ALA A 104 2.78 -3.38 -19.48
C ALA A 104 2.78 -2.09 -18.65
N THR A 105 2.76 -0.93 -19.30
CA THR A 105 2.73 0.37 -18.62
C THR A 105 1.47 0.51 -17.75
N LEU A 106 0.30 0.20 -18.31
CA LEU A 106 -0.98 0.30 -17.61
C LEU A 106 -1.14 -0.75 -16.50
N THR A 107 -0.79 -2.00 -16.76
CA THR A 107 -0.89 -3.07 -15.76
C THR A 107 0.09 -2.86 -14.62
N LEU A 108 1.35 -2.51 -14.91
CA LEU A 108 2.32 -2.19 -13.86
C LEU A 108 1.94 -0.91 -13.10
N ALA A 109 1.31 0.07 -13.74
CA ALA A 109 0.77 1.24 -13.05
C ALA A 109 -0.31 0.80 -12.05
N ALA A 110 -1.31 0.04 -12.53
CA ALA A 110 -2.41 -0.45 -11.72
C ALA A 110 -1.91 -1.29 -10.54
N PHE A 111 -0.92 -2.15 -10.77
CA PHE A 111 -0.36 -2.99 -9.72
C PHE A 111 0.46 -2.17 -8.73
N LEU A 112 1.57 -1.55 -9.15
CA LEU A 112 2.54 -0.92 -8.26
C LEU A 112 1.98 0.34 -7.56
N LEU A 113 1.13 1.12 -8.24
CA LEU A 113 0.51 2.32 -7.64
C LEU A 113 -0.78 1.95 -6.93
N GLY A 114 -1.57 1.02 -7.48
CA GLY A 114 -2.89 0.66 -6.95
C GLY A 114 -2.81 0.05 -5.56
N TRP A 115 -1.89 -0.88 -5.30
CA TRP A 115 -1.77 -1.46 -3.96
C TRP A 115 -1.32 -0.41 -2.92
N ARG A 116 -0.45 0.52 -3.32
CA ARG A 116 -0.02 1.64 -2.46
C ARG A 116 -1.17 2.58 -2.16
N LEU A 117 -2.02 2.87 -3.16
CA LEU A 117 -3.23 3.66 -2.98
C LEU A 117 -4.20 2.98 -2.01
N ILE A 118 -4.39 1.66 -2.14
CA ILE A 118 -5.20 0.86 -1.22
C ILE A 118 -4.62 0.90 0.19
N ALA A 119 -3.30 0.74 0.36
CA ALA A 119 -2.64 0.80 1.66
C ALA A 119 -2.78 2.20 2.32
N MET A 120 -2.63 3.27 1.54
CA MET A 120 -2.88 4.64 1.98
C MET A 120 -4.33 4.84 2.44
N LEU A 121 -5.31 4.31 1.71
CA LEU A 121 -6.72 4.44 2.08
C LEU A 121 -7.06 3.61 3.32
N ALA A 122 -6.52 2.39 3.43
CA ALA A 122 -6.73 1.50 4.57
C ALA A 122 -6.13 2.07 5.87
N THR A 123 -4.96 2.69 5.80
CA THR A 123 -4.31 3.35 6.95
C THR A 123 -5.08 4.59 7.42
N ARG A 124 -5.69 5.36 6.50
CA ARG A 124 -6.56 6.49 6.87
C ARG A 124 -7.81 6.05 7.64
N ARG A 125 -8.44 4.94 7.27
CA ARG A 125 -9.67 4.44 7.92
C ARG A 125 -9.43 4.02 9.37
N ARG A 126 -8.33 3.30 9.64
CA ARG A 126 -7.96 2.87 11.00
C ARG A 126 -7.75 4.03 11.98
N GLY A 127 -7.32 5.20 11.49
CA GLY A 127 -7.19 6.39 12.31
C GLY A 127 -8.53 7.00 12.73
N VAL A 128 -9.57 6.85 11.91
CA VAL A 128 -10.94 7.32 12.23
C VAL A 128 -11.58 6.42 13.28
N ASP A 129 -11.49 5.09 13.09
CA ASP A 129 -12.08 4.11 14.01
C ASP A 129 -11.48 4.24 15.43
N ALA A 130 -10.15 4.37 15.53
CA ALA A 130 -9.48 4.60 16.81
C ALA A 130 -9.88 5.92 17.50
N GLY A 131 -10.23 6.95 16.72
CA GLY A 131 -10.72 8.23 17.24
C GLY A 131 -12.16 8.14 17.76
N VAL A 132 -13.00 7.34 17.11
CA VAL A 132 -14.38 7.05 17.56
C VAL A 132 -14.37 6.25 18.86
N ASP A 133 -13.50 5.24 18.96
CA ASP A 133 -13.36 4.42 20.17
C ASP A 133 -12.87 5.25 21.37
N ALA A 134 -11.88 6.13 21.17
CA ALA A 134 -11.39 7.02 22.21
C ALA A 134 -12.44 8.06 22.67
N GLY A 135 -13.27 8.56 21.75
CA GLY A 135 -14.38 9.47 22.06
C GLY A 135 -15.51 8.79 22.84
N GLY A 136 -15.79 7.52 22.54
CA GLY A 136 -16.80 6.73 23.26
C GLY A 136 -16.41 6.43 24.72
N VAL A 137 -15.13 6.17 24.98
CA VAL A 137 -14.63 5.93 26.35
C VAL A 137 -14.64 7.21 27.19
N ALA A 138 -14.38 8.38 26.60
CA ALA A 138 -14.46 9.65 27.30
C ALA A 138 -15.90 10.06 27.68
N ALA A 139 -16.89 9.73 26.85
CA ALA A 139 -18.30 10.04 27.12
C ALA A 139 -18.91 9.18 28.24
N ALA A 140 -18.39 7.97 28.47
CA ALA A 140 -18.84 7.08 29.54
C ALA A 140 -18.32 7.47 30.95
N GLY A 141 -17.45 8.49 31.05
CA GLY A 141 -16.82 8.93 32.29
C GLY A 141 -17.42 10.17 32.97
N ALA A 142 -18.52 10.74 32.46
CA ALA A 142 -19.18 11.86 33.13
C ALA A 142 -19.99 11.35 34.34
N PRO A 143 -19.67 11.78 35.59
CA PRO A 143 -20.43 11.35 36.75
C PRO A 143 -21.85 11.94 36.68
N ALA A 144 -22.84 11.08 36.84
CA ALA A 144 -24.21 11.48 37.08
C ALA A 144 -24.26 12.30 38.37
N GLU A 145 -24.31 13.63 38.26
CA GLU A 145 -24.70 14.47 39.38
C GLU A 145 -26.15 14.13 39.73
N ALA A 146 -26.28 13.43 40.86
CA ALA A 146 -27.52 13.04 41.48
C ALA A 146 -28.33 14.28 41.84
N GLY A 147 -29.58 14.29 41.37
CA GLY A 147 -30.60 15.18 41.88
C GLY A 147 -30.79 14.98 43.38
N ALA A 148 -30.57 16.04 44.15
CA ALA A 148 -30.97 16.14 45.54
C ALA A 148 -32.23 17.03 45.60
N ASP A 149 -33.37 16.35 45.48
CA ASP A 149 -34.56 16.48 46.32
C ASP A 149 -34.79 17.82 47.05
N SER A 150 -35.60 18.70 46.45
CA SER A 150 -36.18 19.87 47.12
C SER A 150 -37.60 19.52 47.61
N ILE A 151 -37.68 18.85 48.76
CA ILE A 151 -38.90 18.72 49.56
C ILE A 151 -38.61 19.35 50.93
N ASP A 152 -39.06 20.59 51.16
CA ASP A 152 -39.42 21.05 52.51
C ASP A 152 -40.47 22.17 52.46
N ALA A 153 -41.26 22.24 53.52
CA ALA A 153 -42.71 22.46 53.59
C ALA A 153 -43.17 23.95 53.70
N PRO A 154 -44.51 24.22 53.67
CA PRO A 154 -45.08 25.56 53.75
C PRO A 154 -45.09 26.13 55.17
N ARG A 155 -44.66 27.39 55.31
CA ARG A 155 -44.73 28.15 56.56
C ARG A 155 -46.06 28.92 56.63
N ALA A 156 -46.95 28.51 57.53
CA ALA A 156 -48.07 29.31 57.99
C ALA A 156 -47.62 30.20 59.16
N ASP A 157 -48.06 31.45 59.18
CA ASP A 157 -47.91 32.38 60.31
C ASP A 157 -49.31 32.86 60.73
N PRO A 158 -49.70 32.80 62.02
CA PRO A 158 -50.89 33.46 62.53
C PRO A 158 -50.62 34.93 62.93
N ALA A 159 -51.73 35.67 62.99
CA ALA A 159 -51.88 37.13 63.19
C ALA A 159 -51.17 37.76 64.41
#